data_AF-A0A2H0SFM7-F1
#
_entry.id   AF-A0A2H0SFM7-F1
#
_cell.length_a   1.000
_cell.length_b   1.000
_cell.length_c   1.000
_cell.angle_alpha   90.00
_cell.angle_beta   90.00
_cell.angle_gamma   90.00
#
_symmetry.space_group_name_H-M   'P 1'
#
loop_
_entity.id
_entity.type
_entity.pdbx_description
1 polymer ?
#
loop_
_entity_poly.entity_id
_entity_poly.type
_entity_poly.pdbx_seq_one_letter_code
_entity_poly.pdbx_strand_id
1 'polypeptide(L)'
;VLKLYDVKTSCMCTTAQLKTPEVTSKKFKMHETSADVIEVKPGETAELLVEFDPAFHGPSGVGPITRTITMNTNDTKNSMLTFNLTGNVVKK
;
A
#
# COMPACT_ATOMS: atom_id res chain seq x y z
N VAL A 1 1.82 -13.93 16.45
CA VAL A 1 1.82 -12.53 16.00
C VAL A 1 1.83 -12.54 14.48
N LEU A 2 0.90 -11.82 13.85
CA LEU A 2 0.87 -11.69 12.40
C LEU A 2 1.98 -10.72 11.98
N LYS A 3 2.69 -11.05 10.90
CA LYS A 3 3.75 -10.22 10.33
C LYS A 3 3.30 -9.73 8.96
N LEU A 4 3.45 -8.44 8.70
CA LEU A 4 3.23 -7.80 7.41
C LEU A 4 4.56 -7.27 6.89
N TYR A 5 4.93 -7.62 5.67
CA TYR A 5 6.22 -7.26 5.07
C TYR A 5 6.13 -7.21 3.55
N ASP A 6 7.21 -6.77 2.88
CA ASP A 6 7.28 -6.63 1.42
C ASP A 6 6.11 -5.81 0.82
N VAL A 7 5.77 -4.68 1.44
CA VAL A 7 4.72 -3.79 0.92
C VAL A 7 5.17 -3.17 -0.41
N LYS A 8 4.38 -3.35 -1.46
CA LYS A 8 4.65 -2.87 -2.81
C LYS A 8 3.46 -2.14 -3.39
N THR A 9 3.72 -1.11 -4.19
CA THR A 9 2.71 -0.41 -5.00
C THR A 9 2.95 -0.67 -6.49
N SER A 10 1.91 -0.66 -7.31
CA SER A 10 2.00 -0.94 -8.75
C SER A 10 2.38 0.26 -9.61
N CYS A 11 2.52 1.46 -9.02
CA CYS A 11 2.82 2.71 -9.72
C CYS A 11 3.60 3.64 -8.78
N MET A 12 4.58 4.38 -9.32
CA MET A 12 5.28 5.43 -8.56
C MET A 12 4.36 6.58 -8.13
N CYS A 13 3.22 6.74 -8.80
CA CYS A 13 2.15 7.65 -8.42
C CYS A 13 1.40 7.24 -7.13
N THR A 14 1.76 6.10 -6.52
CA THR A 14 1.10 5.58 -5.32
C THR A 14 2.13 5.23 -4.26
N THR A 15 1.87 5.69 -3.04
CA THR A 15 2.61 5.26 -1.85
C THR A 15 1.68 4.54 -0.89
N ALA A 16 2.25 3.65 -0.07
CA ALA A 16 1.54 2.92 0.96
C ALA A 16 2.24 3.09 2.30
N GLN A 17 1.50 3.05 3.40
CA GLN A 17 2.05 3.09 4.76
C GLN A 17 1.22 2.19 5.66
N LEU A 18 1.88 1.48 6.57
CA LEU A 18 1.22 0.67 7.58
C LEU A 18 1.24 1.39 8.91
N LYS A 19 0.11 1.34 9.63
CA LYS A 19 -0.03 1.92 10.95
C LYS A 19 -0.72 0.94 11.89
N THR A 20 -0.11 0.71 13.04
CA THR A 20 -0.68 0.00 14.19
C THR A 20 -0.81 0.99 15.36
N PRO A 21 -1.36 0.58 16.52
CA PRO A 21 -1.34 1.43 17.72
C PRO A 21 0.07 1.81 18.19
N GLU A 22 1.07 0.98 17.88
CA GLU A 22 2.43 1.10 18.40
C GLU A 22 3.43 1.66 17.36
N VAL A 23 3.18 1.43 16.08
CA VAL A 23 4.13 1.74 15.00
C VAL A 23 3.42 2.42 13.84
N THR A 24 4.03 3.46 13.30
CA THR A 24 3.74 3.97 11.96
C THR A 24 4.97 3.76 11.10
N SER A 25 4.85 3.00 10.01
CA SER A 25 5.97 2.70 9.12
C SER A 25 6.40 3.94 8.33
N LYS A 26 7.53 3.86 7.62
CA LYS A 26 7.79 4.78 6.51
C LYS A 26 6.79 4.55 5.37
N LYS A 27 6.73 5.49 4.42
CA LYS A 27 5.99 5.28 3.16
C LYS A 27 6.77 4.37 2.23
N PHE A 28 6.12 3.31 1.76
CA PHE A 28 6.62 2.38 0.76
C PHE A 28 6.33 2.92 -0.65
N LYS A 29 7.30 2.79 -1.56
CA LYS A 29 7.19 3.16 -2.98
C LYS A 29 7.55 1.98 -3.87
N MET A 30 7.05 1.97 -5.11
CA MET A 30 7.16 0.87 -6.07
C MET A 30 8.56 0.25 -6.26
N HIS A 31 9.63 1.06 -6.22
CA HIS A 31 11.01 0.60 -6.48
C HIS A 31 11.92 0.71 -5.26
N GLU A 32 11.36 0.89 -4.07
CA GLU A 32 12.13 0.90 -2.83
C GLU A 32 12.02 -0.46 -2.15
N THR A 33 13.15 -1.13 -1.95
CA THR A 33 13.19 -2.34 -1.13
C THR A 33 12.98 -1.95 0.33
N SER A 34 12.02 -2.59 1.00
CA SER A 34 11.87 -2.44 2.45
C SER A 34 12.22 -3.72 3.18
N ALA A 35 13.05 -3.60 4.21
CA ALA A 35 13.28 -4.65 5.20
C ALA A 35 12.33 -4.53 6.41
N ASP A 36 11.37 -3.60 6.36
CA ASP A 36 10.46 -3.37 7.47
C ASP A 36 9.51 -4.57 7.63
N VAL A 37 9.41 -5.05 8.86
CA VAL A 37 8.42 -6.05 9.27
C VAL A 37 7.53 -5.40 10.32
N ILE A 38 6.24 -5.33 10.03
CA ILE A 38 5.24 -4.79 10.95
C ILE A 38 4.54 -5.96 11.63
N GLU A 39 4.53 -5.94 12.96
CA GLU A 39 3.87 -6.94 13.79
C GLU A 39 2.48 -6.47 14.20
N VAL A 40 1.50 -7.36 14.12
CA VAL A 40 0.12 -7.15 14.57
C VAL A 40 -0.21 -8.24 15.59
N LYS A 41 -0.45 -7.84 16.85
CA LYS A 41 -0.72 -8.79 17.94
C LYS A 41 -2.15 -9.35 17.83
N PRO A 42 -2.43 -10.51 18.44
CA PRO A 42 -3.79 -11.03 18.50
C PRO A 42 -4.77 -10.00 19.07
N GLY A 43 -5.86 -9.72 18.34
CA GLY A 43 -6.87 -8.73 18.73
C GLY A 43 -6.57 -7.29 18.28
N GLU A 44 -5.38 -7.01 17.73
CA GLU A 44 -5.05 -5.70 17.16
C GLU A 44 -5.47 -5.58 15.70
N THR A 45 -5.51 -4.33 15.22
CA THR A 45 -5.73 -3.99 13.80
C THR A 45 -4.56 -3.17 13.28
N ALA A 46 -4.24 -3.34 12.01
CA ALA A 46 -3.34 -2.48 11.25
C ALA A 46 -4.13 -1.74 10.15
N GLU A 47 -3.84 -0.47 9.96
CA GLU A 47 -4.37 0.36 8.89
C GLU A 47 -3.37 0.38 7.71
N LEU A 48 -3.90 0.17 6.50
CA LEU A 48 -3.18 0.44 5.25
C LEU A 48 -3.59 1.82 4.74
N LEU A 49 -2.69 2.78 4.86
CA LEU A 49 -2.84 4.14 4.36
C LEU A 49 -2.29 4.19 2.92
N VAL A 50 -3.14 4.51 1.96
CA VAL A 50 -2.76 4.59 0.54
C VAL A 50 -2.90 6.03 0.07
N GLU A 51 -1.82 6.57 -0.49
CA GLU A 51 -1.82 7.89 -1.12
C GLU A 51 -1.60 7.76 -2.62
N PHE A 52 -2.47 8.39 -3.39
CA PHE A 52 -2.37 8.46 -4.84
C PHE A 52 -2.17 9.92 -5.26
N ASP A 53 -1.15 10.18 -6.06
CA ASP A 53 -0.91 11.45 -6.71
C ASP A 53 -1.55 11.44 -8.12
N PRO A 54 -2.74 12.05 -8.30
CA PRO A 54 -3.40 12.11 -9.60
C PRO A 54 -2.66 13.00 -10.61
N ALA A 55 -1.76 13.88 -10.17
CA ALA A 55 -1.02 14.79 -11.03
C ALA A 55 0.31 14.20 -11.55
N PHE A 56 0.73 13.04 -11.03
CA PHE A 56 2.02 12.42 -11.35
C PHE A 56 2.27 12.23 -12.86
N HIS A 57 1.23 11.90 -13.61
CA HIS A 57 1.31 11.69 -15.07
C HIS A 57 1.06 12.96 -15.90
N GLY A 58 0.96 14.12 -15.25
CA GLY A 58 0.69 15.41 -15.89
C GLY A 58 -0.76 15.57 -16.39
N PRO A 59 -1.07 16.69 -17.07
CA PRO A 59 -2.44 17.08 -17.43
C PRO A 59 -3.18 16.12 -18.38
N SER A 60 -2.42 15.26 -19.07
CA SER A 60 -2.95 14.24 -19.98
C SER A 60 -3.26 12.91 -19.26
N GLY A 61 -2.82 12.75 -18.00
CA GLY A 61 -3.02 11.55 -17.18
C GLY A 61 -4.43 11.42 -16.61
N VAL A 62 -5.46 11.51 -17.45
CA VAL A 62 -6.88 11.40 -17.08
C VAL A 62 -7.48 10.05 -17.48
N GLY A 63 -8.65 9.74 -16.94
CA GLY A 63 -9.39 8.51 -17.24
C GLY A 63 -9.35 7.46 -16.11
N PRO A 64 -9.87 6.26 -16.37
CA PRO A 64 -9.96 5.21 -15.38
C PRO A 64 -8.57 4.70 -14.98
N ILE A 65 -8.37 4.50 -13.68
CA ILE A 65 -7.14 3.98 -13.12
C ILE A 65 -7.43 2.79 -12.20
N THR A 66 -6.45 1.91 -12.11
CA THR A 66 -6.37 0.87 -11.07
C THR A 66 -4.93 0.83 -10.56
N ARG A 67 -4.77 0.93 -9.25
CA ARG A 67 -3.48 0.82 -8.54
C ARG A 67 -3.57 -0.30 -7.54
N THR A 68 -2.59 -1.17 -7.57
CA THR A 68 -2.55 -2.36 -6.72
C THR A 68 -1.50 -2.17 -5.65
N ILE A 69 -1.86 -2.52 -4.43
CA ILE A 69 -0.98 -2.56 -3.27
C ILE A 69 -0.95 -4.02 -2.80
N THR A 70 0.24 -4.59 -2.69
CA THR A 70 0.43 -5.95 -2.19
C THR A 70 1.32 -5.94 -0.96
N MET A 71 1.10 -6.89 -0.06
CA MET A 71 2.03 -7.17 1.04
C MET A 71 2.00 -8.66 1.36
N ASN A 72 3.11 -9.18 1.84
CA ASN A 72 3.22 -10.56 2.29
C ASN A 72 2.85 -10.67 3.77
N THR A 73 2.38 -11.86 4.15
CA THR A 73 2.16 -12.21 5.55
C THR A 73 2.74 -13.58 5.88
N ASN A 74 2.95 -13.83 7.18
CA ASN A 74 3.31 -15.16 7.68
C ASN A 74 2.09 -16.07 7.97
N ASP A 75 0.88 -15.68 7.58
CA ASP A 75 -0.29 -16.57 7.61
C ASP A 75 -0.25 -17.50 6.39
N THR A 76 -0.11 -18.80 6.62
CA THR A 76 -0.03 -19.80 5.55
C THR A 76 -1.28 -19.90 4.69
N LYS A 77 -2.43 -19.44 5.19
CA LYS A 77 -3.68 -19.39 4.43
C LYS A 77 -3.82 -18.10 3.62
N ASN A 78 -3.17 -17.02 4.04
CA ASN A 78 -3.25 -15.69 3.44
C ASN A 78 -1.85 -15.08 3.29
N SER A 79 -0.96 -15.79 2.60
CA SER A 79 0.45 -15.42 2.49
C SER A 79 0.71 -14.12 1.75
N MET A 80 -0.29 -13.63 0.99
CA MET A 80 -0.27 -12.36 0.31
C MET A 80 -1.64 -11.68 0.42
N LEU A 81 -1.63 -10.40 0.79
CA LEU A 81 -2.79 -9.52 0.75
C LEU A 81 -2.67 -8.60 -0.47
N THR A 82 -3.78 -8.41 -1.18
CA THR A 82 -3.86 -7.55 -2.38
C THR A 82 -5.02 -6.58 -2.24
N PHE A 83 -4.74 -5.30 -2.41
CA PHE A 83 -5.72 -4.22 -2.36
C PHE A 83 -5.71 -3.46 -3.69
N ASN A 84 -6.90 -3.12 -4.19
CA ASN A 84 -7.06 -2.36 -5.43
C ASN A 84 -7.70 -1.00 -5.14
N LEU A 85 -6.94 0.06 -5.41
CA LEU A 85 -7.46 1.41 -5.52
C LEU A 85 -7.95 1.61 -6.96
N THR A 86 -9.22 1.93 -7.14
CA THR A 86 -9.81 2.26 -8.44
C THR A 86 -10.37 3.67 -8.42
N GLY A 87 -10.41 4.33 -9.57
CA GLY A 87 -10.95 5.67 -9.69
C GLY A 87 -10.97 6.15 -11.14
N ASN A 88 -11.55 7.33 -11.36
CA ASN A 88 -11.51 8.02 -12.64
C ASN A 88 -10.89 9.40 -12.43
N VAL A 89 -9.70 9.61 -12.99
CA VAL A 89 -9.00 10.90 -12.91
C VAL A 89 -9.65 11.86 -13.89
N VAL A 90 -10.17 12.98 -13.40
CA VAL A 90 -10.82 14.01 -14.21
C VAL A 90 -10.03 15.32 -14.13
N LYS A 91 -10.18 16.14 -15.16
CA LYS A 91 -9.72 17.53 -15.08
C LYS A 91 -10.60 18.28 -14.09
N LYS A 92 -9.97 19.16 -13.31
CA LYS A 92 -10.68 20.09 -12.44
C LYS A 92 -11.39 21.16 -13.25
#